data_AF-A0A559RIC2-F1
#
_entry.id   AF-A0A559RIC2-F1
#
_cell.length_a   1.000
_cell.length_b   1.000
_cell.length_c   1.000
_cell.angle_alpha   90.00
_cell.angle_beta   90.00
_cell.angle_gamma   90.00
#
_symmetry.space_group_name_H-M   'P 1'
#
loop_
_entity.id
_entity.type
_entity.pdbx_description
1 polymer ?
#
loop_
_entity_poly.entity_id
_entity_poly.type
_entity_poly.pdbx_seq_one_letter_code
_entity_poly.pdbx_strand_id
1 'polypeptide(L)'
;MKKNIVILFILVLSLSSCHSQIPIEKFRAEIEKLDTEKEISEYWNKLHKIDQEILVNTLDLRIADSISISNMIKTTLIFDIHKTKGYNSNGNSGFVPILNLSHNRIGQSQIAYWPIIEKCSEIGGAIESFGGKYPAYQLESVSLTFYNYSLFNQEEKYPTLVSKLSEIETVDIIEELLKSFQHQNDLRKLSEVEVLNSWYRQSFKDRIDEGEFSIVKMSDDNLYLKKYGRIQRLELLKTKSKSKEYRIENEPFGWKYDYGEDGSLSLIDEKDNELIKYTLVK
;
A
#
# COMPACT_ATOMS: atom_id res chain seq x y z
N MET A 1 -44.45 -0.05 -25.36
CA MET A 1 -43.47 0.97 -24.95
C MET A 1 -43.07 0.91 -23.47
N LYS A 2 -44.00 0.82 -22.50
CA LYS A 2 -43.64 0.79 -21.06
C LYS A 2 -42.72 -0.37 -20.63
N LYS A 3 -42.86 -1.58 -21.20
CA LYS A 3 -41.97 -2.72 -20.89
C LYS A 3 -40.51 -2.51 -21.32
N ASN A 4 -40.26 -1.83 -22.44
CA ASN A 4 -38.91 -1.59 -22.95
C ASN A 4 -38.16 -0.52 -22.14
N ILE A 5 -38.89 0.43 -21.55
CA ILE A 5 -38.33 1.46 -20.66
C ILE A 5 -37.87 0.84 -19.33
N VAL A 6 -38.63 -0.13 -18.79
CA VAL A 6 -38.25 -0.84 -17.54
C VAL A 6 -37.00 -1.68 -17.73
N ILE A 7 -36.86 -2.38 -18.86
CA ILE A 7 -35.65 -3.16 -19.18
C ILE A 7 -34.44 -2.24 -19.34
N LEU A 8 -34.60 -1.09 -20.00
CA LEU A 8 -33.53 -0.09 -20.14
C LEU A 8 -33.12 0.50 -18.78
N PHE A 9 -34.09 0.77 -17.90
CA PHE A 9 -33.81 1.26 -16.55
C PHE A 9 -33.10 0.20 -15.69
N ILE A 10 -33.45 -1.08 -15.82
CA ILE A 10 -32.75 -2.19 -15.12
C ILE A 10 -31.33 -2.37 -15.67
N LEU A 11 -31.12 -2.24 -16.99
CA LEU A 11 -29.79 -2.27 -17.62
C LEU A 11 -28.92 -1.09 -17.17
N VAL A 12 -29.46 0.13 -17.18
CA VAL A 12 -28.74 1.33 -16.71
C VAL A 12 -28.46 1.24 -15.20
N LEU A 13 -29.39 0.73 -14.39
CA LEU A 13 -29.20 0.51 -12.95
C LEU A 13 -28.16 -0.59 -12.67
N SER A 14 -28.14 -1.67 -13.45
CA SER A 14 -27.12 -2.73 -13.35
C SER A 14 -25.73 -2.29 -13.79
N LEU A 15 -25.65 -1.31 -14.70
CA LEU A 15 -24.40 -0.68 -15.11
C LEU A 15 -23.91 0.37 -14.11
N SER A 16 -24.81 1.07 -13.41
CA SER A 16 -24.43 2.04 -12.36
C SER A 16 -23.99 1.38 -11.05
N SER A 17 -24.26 0.08 -10.86
CA SER A 17 -23.70 -0.73 -9.76
C SER A 17 -22.33 -1.33 -10.08
N CYS A 18 -21.81 -1.13 -11.29
CA CYS A 18 -20.46 -1.54 -11.68
C CYS A 18 -19.47 -0.44 -11.28
N HIS A 19 -19.32 -0.22 -9.97
CA HIS A 19 -18.31 0.70 -9.44
C HIS A 19 -16.91 0.15 -9.77
N SER A 20 -16.19 0.82 -10.68
CA SER A 20 -14.72 0.80 -10.78
C SER A 20 -14.04 -0.57 -10.63
N GLN A 21 -14.58 -1.65 -11.19
CA GLN A 21 -13.95 -2.96 -11.03
C GLN A 21 -12.67 -3.02 -11.88
N ILE A 22 -11.55 -3.41 -11.26
CA ILE A 22 -10.31 -3.65 -11.99
C ILE A 22 -10.52 -4.86 -12.93
N PRO A 23 -10.31 -4.72 -14.24
CA PRO A 23 -10.74 -5.73 -15.21
C PRO A 23 -9.71 -6.85 -15.37
N ILE A 24 -9.58 -7.71 -14.34
CA ILE A 24 -8.55 -8.77 -14.28
C ILE A 24 -8.58 -9.69 -15.49
N GLU A 25 -9.75 -10.20 -15.89
CA GLU A 25 -9.84 -11.13 -17.02
C GLU A 25 -9.42 -10.48 -18.34
N LYS A 26 -9.61 -9.17 -18.48
CA LYS A 26 -9.08 -8.42 -19.62
C LYS A 26 -7.55 -8.33 -19.57
N PHE A 27 -6.98 -8.08 -18.39
CA PHE A 27 -5.52 -8.04 -18.20
C PHE A 27 -4.90 -9.42 -18.43
N ARG A 28 -5.53 -10.48 -17.93
CA ARG A 28 -5.13 -11.87 -18.14
C ARG A 28 -5.10 -12.20 -19.64
N ALA A 29 -6.20 -11.96 -20.35
CA ALA A 29 -6.26 -12.19 -21.79
C ALA A 29 -5.32 -11.28 -22.62
N GLU A 30 -4.99 -10.06 -22.15
CA GLU A 30 -3.97 -9.20 -22.77
C GLU A 30 -2.58 -9.80 -22.62
N ILE A 31 -2.25 -10.33 -21.44
CA ILE A 31 -0.93 -10.88 -21.11
C ILE A 31 -0.74 -12.28 -21.71
N GLU A 32 -1.76 -13.13 -21.71
CA GLU A 32 -1.70 -14.48 -22.31
C GLU A 32 -1.37 -14.47 -23.80
N LYS A 33 -1.70 -13.38 -24.51
CA LYS A 33 -1.43 -13.21 -25.96
C LYS A 33 0.00 -12.79 -26.29
N LEU A 34 0.86 -12.57 -25.30
CA LEU A 34 2.25 -12.18 -25.52
C LEU A 34 3.07 -13.45 -25.81
N ASP A 35 3.32 -13.74 -27.08
CA ASP A 35 3.91 -15.02 -27.51
C ASP A 35 5.44 -15.03 -27.45
N THR A 36 6.06 -13.87 -27.64
CA THR A 36 7.51 -13.71 -27.75
C THR A 36 8.14 -12.98 -26.56
N GLU A 37 9.41 -13.23 -26.28
CA GLU A 37 10.16 -12.49 -25.25
C GLU A 37 10.20 -10.99 -25.52
N LYS A 38 10.23 -10.60 -26.80
CA LYS A 38 10.18 -9.20 -27.21
C LYS A 38 8.87 -8.54 -26.80
N GLU A 39 7.73 -9.18 -27.08
CA GLU A 39 6.41 -8.65 -26.69
C GLU A 39 6.27 -8.56 -25.16
N ILE A 40 6.77 -9.55 -24.43
CA ILE A 40 6.78 -9.53 -22.97
C ILE A 40 7.65 -8.37 -22.45
N SER A 41 8.84 -8.17 -23.02
CA SER A 41 9.73 -7.05 -22.67
C SER A 41 9.10 -5.68 -22.99
N GLU A 42 8.45 -5.54 -24.14
CA GLU A 42 7.70 -4.34 -24.49
C GLU A 42 6.55 -4.07 -23.52
N TYR A 43 5.89 -5.11 -23.03
CA TYR A 43 4.86 -4.98 -22.02
C TYR A 43 5.42 -4.48 -20.68
N TRP A 44 6.58 -4.98 -20.24
CA TRP A 44 7.28 -4.42 -19.07
C TRP A 44 7.61 -2.94 -19.22
N ASN A 45 8.05 -2.52 -20.41
CA ASN A 45 8.31 -1.10 -20.70
C ASN A 45 7.02 -0.27 -20.60
N LYS A 46 5.87 -0.81 -21.03
CA LYS A 46 4.57 -0.16 -20.87
C LYS A 46 4.19 -0.01 -19.39
N LEU A 47 4.39 -1.04 -18.56
CA LEU A 47 4.14 -0.94 -17.11
C LEU A 47 5.05 0.09 -16.44
N HIS A 48 6.32 0.14 -16.82
CA HIS A 48 7.27 1.15 -16.34
C HIS A 48 6.82 2.57 -16.69
N LYS A 49 6.36 2.81 -17.92
CA LYS A 49 5.84 4.13 -18.32
C LYS A 49 4.57 4.50 -17.57
N ILE A 50 3.64 3.56 -17.39
CA ILE A 50 2.43 3.79 -16.59
C ILE A 50 2.81 4.24 -15.18
N ASP A 51 3.79 3.58 -14.57
CA ASP A 51 4.25 3.94 -13.24
C ASP A 51 4.94 5.32 -13.21
N GLN A 52 6.00 5.50 -13.99
CA GLN A 52 6.88 6.67 -13.89
C GLN A 52 6.36 7.93 -14.59
N GLU A 53 5.46 7.81 -15.56
CA GLU A 53 4.96 8.96 -16.32
C GLU A 53 3.51 9.30 -15.95
N ILE A 54 2.69 8.30 -15.57
CA ILE A 54 1.26 8.50 -15.29
C ILE A 54 0.99 8.47 -13.78
N LEU A 55 1.35 7.39 -13.07
CA LEU A 55 1.03 7.22 -11.66
C LEU A 55 1.64 8.33 -10.80
N VAL A 56 2.94 8.60 -10.93
CA VAL A 56 3.63 9.63 -10.12
C VAL A 56 3.07 11.04 -10.31
N ASN A 57 2.44 11.31 -11.45
CA ASN A 57 1.85 12.61 -11.77
C ASN A 57 0.33 12.67 -11.50
N THR A 58 -0.28 11.58 -11.05
CA THR A 58 -1.72 11.52 -10.78
C THR A 58 -2.03 12.05 -9.39
N LEU A 59 -2.69 13.22 -9.32
CA LEU A 59 -3.06 13.87 -8.05
C LEU A 59 -4.35 13.30 -7.43
N ASP A 60 -5.28 12.82 -8.25
CA ASP A 60 -6.52 12.20 -7.75
C ASP A 60 -6.19 10.85 -7.13
N LEU A 61 -6.40 10.74 -5.82
CA LEU A 61 -6.02 9.56 -5.05
C LEU A 61 -6.79 8.30 -5.47
N ARG A 62 -8.03 8.42 -5.93
CA ARG A 62 -8.82 7.27 -6.38
C ARG A 62 -8.28 6.75 -7.71
N ILE A 63 -7.93 7.65 -8.62
CA ILE A 63 -7.32 7.29 -9.91
C ILE A 63 -5.93 6.71 -9.67
N ALA A 64 -5.10 7.33 -8.82
CA ALA A 64 -3.77 6.85 -8.49
C ALA A 64 -3.80 5.42 -7.91
N ASP A 65 -4.69 5.16 -6.95
CA ASP A 65 -4.82 3.84 -6.33
C ASP A 65 -5.29 2.78 -7.34
N SER A 66 -6.21 3.16 -8.25
CA SER A 66 -6.65 2.27 -9.34
C SER A 66 -5.51 1.93 -10.31
N ILE A 67 -4.70 2.91 -10.70
CA ILE A 67 -3.54 2.70 -11.58
C ILE A 67 -2.49 1.83 -10.88
N SER A 68 -2.11 2.17 -9.65
CA SER A 68 -1.08 1.46 -8.88
C SER A 68 -1.45 -0.03 -8.71
N ILE A 69 -2.66 -0.31 -8.23
CA ILE A 69 -3.09 -1.70 -8.02
C ILE A 69 -3.27 -2.45 -9.35
N SER A 70 -3.73 -1.77 -10.41
CA SER A 70 -3.78 -2.38 -11.74
C SER A 70 -2.38 -2.75 -12.26
N ASN A 71 -1.37 -1.93 -12.00
CA ASN A 71 0.01 -2.21 -12.40
C ASN A 71 0.58 -3.40 -11.61
N MET A 72 0.32 -3.45 -10.31
CA MET A 72 0.69 -4.60 -9.44
C MET A 72 0.05 -5.90 -9.95
N ILE A 73 -1.26 -5.91 -10.21
CA ILE A 73 -1.97 -7.07 -10.75
C ILE A 73 -1.39 -7.53 -12.09
N LYS A 74 -1.11 -6.60 -13.02
CA LYS A 74 -0.50 -6.93 -14.31
C LYS A 74 0.88 -7.54 -14.15
N THR A 75 1.70 -7.00 -13.26
CA THR A 75 3.01 -7.57 -12.95
C THR A 75 2.89 -8.98 -12.37
N THR A 76 1.98 -9.21 -11.42
CA THR A 76 1.69 -10.54 -10.88
C THR A 76 1.28 -11.51 -11.99
N LEU A 77 0.35 -11.10 -12.87
CA LEU A 77 -0.11 -11.92 -14.00
C LEU A 77 1.04 -12.30 -14.96
N ILE A 78 1.97 -11.40 -15.26
CA ILE A 78 3.14 -11.74 -16.08
C ILE A 78 3.96 -12.84 -15.39
N PHE A 79 4.21 -12.70 -14.09
CA PHE A 79 4.95 -13.71 -13.33
C PHE A 79 4.20 -15.05 -13.23
N ASP A 80 2.88 -15.05 -13.24
CA ASP A 80 2.07 -16.27 -13.18
C ASP A 80 2.02 -16.99 -14.52
N ILE A 81 1.79 -16.25 -15.61
CA ILE A 81 1.60 -16.76 -16.97
C ILE A 81 2.94 -17.08 -17.64
N HIS A 82 3.86 -16.11 -17.63
CA HIS A 82 5.13 -16.19 -18.39
C HIS A 82 6.34 -16.53 -17.51
N LYS A 83 6.15 -16.64 -16.20
CA LYS A 83 7.24 -16.86 -15.23
C LYS A 83 8.32 -15.79 -15.37
N THR A 84 9.54 -16.16 -15.73
CA THR A 84 10.68 -15.26 -15.93
C THR A 84 11.01 -15.05 -17.42
N LYS A 85 10.19 -15.56 -18.34
CA LYS A 85 10.38 -15.34 -19.78
C LYS A 85 10.31 -13.83 -20.10
N GLY A 86 11.29 -13.32 -20.84
CA GLY A 86 11.38 -11.89 -21.17
C GLY A 86 11.73 -10.97 -19.98
N TYR A 87 12.06 -11.53 -18.81
CA TYR A 87 12.49 -10.76 -17.63
C TYR A 87 14.00 -10.44 -17.71
N ASN A 88 14.33 -9.16 -17.86
CA ASN A 88 15.66 -8.61 -17.66
C ASN A 88 15.78 -8.03 -16.25
N SER A 89 16.55 -8.69 -15.39
CA SER A 89 16.71 -8.31 -13.98
C SER A 89 17.36 -6.94 -13.78
N ASN A 90 18.14 -6.43 -14.75
CA ASN A 90 18.74 -5.09 -14.73
C ASN A 90 18.06 -4.10 -15.68
N GLY A 91 16.93 -4.48 -16.27
CA GLY A 91 16.09 -3.63 -17.12
C GLY A 91 14.77 -3.26 -16.45
N ASN A 92 13.84 -2.69 -17.23
CA ASN A 92 12.55 -2.23 -16.71
C ASN A 92 11.76 -3.33 -15.99
N SER A 93 11.85 -4.58 -16.44
CA SER A 93 11.24 -5.72 -15.76
C SER A 93 11.78 -5.96 -14.34
N GLY A 94 13.04 -5.63 -14.07
CA GLY A 94 13.61 -5.68 -12.72
C GLY A 94 13.24 -4.49 -11.84
N PHE A 95 13.07 -3.30 -12.43
CA PHE A 95 12.67 -2.10 -11.68
C PHE A 95 11.18 -2.03 -11.37
N VAL A 96 10.32 -2.43 -12.31
CA VAL A 96 8.85 -2.29 -12.19
C VAL A 96 8.28 -2.91 -10.92
N PRO A 97 8.64 -4.14 -10.50
CA PRO A 97 8.11 -4.71 -9.25
C PRO A 97 8.48 -3.85 -8.03
N ILE A 98 9.70 -3.33 -7.97
CA ILE A 98 10.17 -2.47 -6.87
C ILE A 98 9.38 -1.15 -6.87
N LEU A 99 9.24 -0.52 -8.04
CA LEU A 99 8.49 0.73 -8.22
C LEU A 99 7.00 0.57 -7.87
N ASN A 100 6.38 -0.52 -8.33
CA ASN A 100 5.00 -0.86 -8.02
C ASN A 100 4.75 -0.91 -6.51
N LEU A 101 5.65 -1.53 -5.74
CA LEU A 101 5.58 -1.56 -4.28
C LEU A 101 5.77 -0.15 -3.69
N SER A 102 6.83 0.55 -4.09
CA SER A 102 7.25 1.82 -3.50
C SER A 102 6.33 2.99 -3.80
N HIS A 103 5.66 2.98 -4.96
CA HIS A 103 4.70 4.01 -5.35
C HIS A 103 3.28 3.68 -4.93
N ASN A 104 3.00 2.45 -4.49
CA ASN A 104 1.75 2.12 -3.83
C ASN A 104 1.72 2.71 -2.41
N ARG A 105 0.65 3.43 -2.07
CA ARG A 105 0.49 4.09 -0.76
C ARG A 105 -0.55 3.39 0.13
N ILE A 106 -0.82 2.11 -0.11
CA ILE A 106 -1.81 1.30 0.60
C ILE A 106 -1.10 0.10 1.23
N GLY A 107 -0.90 0.14 2.55
CA GLY A 107 -0.09 -0.87 3.26
C GLY A 107 -0.56 -2.31 3.03
N GLN A 108 -1.88 -2.55 3.03
CA GLN A 108 -2.45 -3.87 2.73
C GLN A 108 -2.08 -4.37 1.32
N SER A 109 -2.06 -3.49 0.32
CA SER A 109 -1.64 -3.86 -1.04
C SER A 109 -0.15 -4.19 -1.09
N GLN A 110 0.69 -3.44 -0.36
CA GLN A 110 2.12 -3.72 -0.28
C GLN A 110 2.41 -5.08 0.39
N ILE A 111 1.68 -5.44 1.44
CA ILE A 111 1.79 -6.75 2.09
C ILE A 111 1.39 -7.86 1.13
N ALA A 112 0.21 -7.74 0.49
CA ALA A 112 -0.26 -8.73 -0.48
C ALA A 112 0.73 -8.93 -1.65
N TYR A 113 1.48 -7.89 -2.00
CA TYR A 113 2.43 -7.91 -3.10
C TYR A 113 3.85 -8.35 -2.70
N TRP A 114 4.12 -8.49 -1.41
CA TRP A 114 5.42 -8.88 -0.89
C TRP A 114 5.99 -10.17 -1.51
N PRO A 115 5.20 -11.23 -1.80
CA PRO A 115 5.74 -12.43 -2.46
C PRO A 115 6.36 -12.17 -3.85
N ILE A 116 5.90 -11.13 -4.58
CA ILE A 116 6.54 -10.73 -5.84
C ILE A 116 7.92 -10.13 -5.59
N ILE A 117 8.08 -9.39 -4.49
CA ILE A 117 9.35 -8.79 -4.10
C ILE A 117 10.35 -9.87 -3.66
N GLU A 118 9.90 -10.86 -2.89
CA GLU A 118 10.73 -12.01 -2.52
C GLU A 118 11.20 -12.78 -3.75
N LYS A 119 10.29 -13.05 -4.70
CA LYS A 119 10.65 -13.65 -5.98
C LYS A 119 11.68 -12.82 -6.75
N CYS A 120 11.56 -11.49 -6.73
CA CYS A 120 12.57 -10.63 -7.35
C CYS A 120 13.92 -10.73 -6.62
N SER A 121 13.91 -10.83 -5.28
CA SER A 121 15.12 -11.00 -4.47
C SER A 121 15.83 -12.31 -4.76
N GLU A 122 15.08 -13.40 -5.02
CA GLU A 122 15.64 -14.68 -5.42
C GLU A 122 16.27 -14.62 -6.81
N ILE A 123 15.72 -13.82 -7.73
CA ILE A 123 16.24 -13.64 -9.08
C ILE A 123 17.47 -12.72 -9.12
N GLY A 124 17.53 -11.71 -8.25
CA GLY A 124 18.61 -10.71 -8.19
C GLY A 124 18.50 -9.59 -9.24
N GLY A 125 19.58 -8.83 -9.43
CA GLY A 125 19.65 -7.71 -10.39
C GLY A 125 19.31 -6.35 -9.77
N ALA A 126 18.34 -5.62 -10.33
CA ALA A 126 17.98 -4.28 -9.91
C ALA A 126 17.69 -4.18 -8.40
N ILE A 127 17.07 -5.21 -7.82
CA ILE A 127 16.72 -5.28 -6.39
C ILE A 127 17.95 -5.25 -5.46
N GLU A 128 19.14 -5.60 -5.96
CA GLU A 128 20.38 -5.61 -5.18
C GLU A 128 21.06 -4.23 -5.13
N SER A 129 20.55 -3.25 -5.88
CA SER A 129 21.18 -1.92 -5.99
C SER A 129 20.21 -0.73 -5.96
N PHE A 130 18.93 -0.93 -6.31
CA PHE A 130 17.95 0.14 -6.41
C PHE A 130 17.54 0.67 -5.04
N GLY A 131 17.82 1.94 -4.77
CA GLY A 131 17.48 2.60 -3.50
C GLY A 131 18.25 2.05 -2.30
N GLY A 132 19.35 1.33 -2.53
CA GLY A 132 20.09 0.56 -1.53
C GLY A 132 20.11 -0.93 -1.88
N LYS A 133 20.77 -1.72 -1.03
CA LYS A 133 20.71 -3.19 -1.16
C LYS A 133 19.41 -3.70 -0.55
N TYR A 134 18.77 -4.68 -1.19
CA TYR A 134 17.67 -5.42 -0.56
C TYR A 134 18.02 -5.83 0.87
N PRO A 135 17.12 -5.64 1.85
CA PRO A 135 15.72 -5.22 1.71
C PRO A 135 15.46 -3.72 1.97
N ALA A 136 16.49 -2.87 1.92
CA ALA A 136 16.43 -1.50 2.44
C ALA A 136 15.27 -0.66 1.85
N TYR A 137 15.23 -0.49 0.53
CA TYR A 137 14.24 0.38 -0.12
C TYR A 137 12.81 -0.18 -0.04
N GLN A 138 12.69 -1.51 -0.08
CA GLN A 138 11.41 -2.20 -0.02
C GLN A 138 10.80 -2.09 1.38
N LEU A 139 11.61 -2.30 2.43
CA LEU A 139 11.17 -2.10 3.81
C LEU A 139 10.87 -0.63 4.12
N GLU A 140 11.68 0.30 3.63
CA GLU A 140 11.42 1.74 3.75
C GLU A 140 10.02 2.08 3.24
N SER A 141 9.66 1.54 2.07
CA SER A 141 8.36 1.78 1.43
C SER A 141 7.19 1.29 2.29
N VAL A 142 7.30 0.09 2.86
CA VAL A 142 6.27 -0.48 3.74
C VAL A 142 6.17 0.31 5.05
N SER A 143 7.32 0.58 5.68
CA SER A 143 7.41 1.30 6.95
C SER A 143 6.83 2.73 6.86
N LEU A 144 7.19 3.47 5.81
CA LEU A 144 6.65 4.81 5.57
C LEU A 144 5.14 4.79 5.33
N THR A 145 4.65 3.79 4.59
CA THR A 145 3.22 3.66 4.27
C THR A 145 2.37 3.43 5.51
N PHE A 146 2.82 2.60 6.46
CA PHE A 146 2.11 2.43 7.72
C PHE A 146 2.35 3.59 8.68
N TYR A 147 3.60 3.87 9.05
CA TYR A 147 3.90 4.72 10.20
C TYR A 147 4.58 6.05 9.86
N ASN A 148 4.91 6.28 8.59
CA ASN A 148 5.81 7.36 8.20
C ASN A 148 7.09 7.31 9.04
N TYR A 149 7.65 6.11 9.23
CA TYR A 149 8.90 5.89 9.97
C TYR A 149 9.98 5.43 8.99
N SER A 150 11.10 6.14 8.96
CA SER A 150 12.23 5.80 8.10
C SER A 150 13.09 4.72 8.74
N LEU A 151 13.48 3.77 7.92
CA LEU A 151 14.43 2.69 8.19
C LEU A 151 15.83 2.98 7.64
N PHE A 152 16.06 4.15 7.02
CA PHE A 152 17.41 4.58 6.64
C PHE A 152 18.40 4.51 7.82
N ASN A 153 19.53 3.82 7.60
CA ASN A 153 20.53 3.49 8.63
C ASN A 153 19.97 2.73 9.85
N GLN A 154 19.05 1.79 9.61
CA GLN A 154 18.49 0.87 10.63
C GLN A 154 18.65 -0.60 10.18
N GLU A 155 19.78 -0.93 9.55
CA GLU A 155 20.05 -2.24 8.95
C GLU A 155 19.90 -3.39 9.94
N GLU A 156 20.14 -3.14 11.23
CA GLU A 156 19.97 -4.13 12.30
C GLU A 156 18.53 -4.62 12.45
N LYS A 157 17.54 -3.83 12.02
CA LYS A 157 16.11 -4.19 12.07
C LYS A 157 15.69 -5.08 10.90
N TYR A 158 16.39 -4.98 9.77
CA TYR A 158 15.93 -5.55 8.50
C TYR A 158 15.63 -7.05 8.58
N PRO A 159 16.48 -7.93 9.17
CA PRO A 159 16.20 -9.36 9.19
C PRO A 159 14.88 -9.71 9.87
N THR A 160 14.58 -9.05 11.00
CA THR A 160 13.33 -9.29 11.74
C THR A 160 12.12 -8.77 10.96
N LEU A 161 12.23 -7.60 10.33
CA LEU A 161 11.11 -7.02 9.57
C LEU A 161 10.80 -7.84 8.30
N VAL A 162 11.83 -8.34 7.61
CA VAL A 162 11.64 -9.27 6.48
C VAL A 162 10.97 -10.55 6.96
N SER A 163 11.46 -11.19 8.04
CA SER A 163 10.86 -12.43 8.58
C SER A 163 9.35 -12.26 8.82
N LYS A 164 8.95 -11.15 9.45
CA LYS A 164 7.53 -10.87 9.72
C LYS A 164 6.69 -10.72 8.46
N LEU A 165 7.25 -10.11 7.40
CA LEU A 165 6.55 -10.01 6.11
C LEU A 165 6.46 -11.37 5.42
N SER A 166 7.52 -12.16 5.44
CA SER A 166 7.58 -13.52 4.86
C SER A 166 6.66 -14.53 5.56
N GLU A 167 6.34 -14.30 6.85
CA GLU A 167 5.41 -15.12 7.63
C GLU A 167 3.93 -14.88 7.27
N ILE A 168 3.62 -13.81 6.53
CA ILE A 168 2.25 -13.49 6.10
C ILE A 168 1.91 -14.34 4.87
N GLU A 169 1.07 -15.35 5.07
CA GLU A 169 0.58 -16.19 3.98
C GLU A 169 -0.36 -15.40 3.06
N THR A 170 0.08 -15.16 1.83
CA THR A 170 -0.76 -14.58 0.76
C THR A 170 -1.12 -15.68 -0.23
N VAL A 171 -2.33 -16.24 -0.09
CA VAL A 171 -2.78 -17.37 -0.91
C VAL A 171 -3.00 -16.97 -2.37
N ASP A 172 -3.67 -15.85 -2.61
CA ASP A 172 -3.89 -15.27 -3.95
C ASP A 172 -3.60 -13.77 -3.93
N ILE A 173 -2.47 -13.39 -4.53
CA ILE A 173 -2.00 -12.00 -4.60
C ILE A 173 -3.03 -11.10 -5.29
N ILE A 174 -3.66 -11.57 -6.37
CA ILE A 174 -4.60 -10.75 -7.16
C ILE A 174 -5.88 -10.54 -6.37
N GLU A 175 -6.39 -11.58 -5.71
CA GLU A 175 -7.57 -11.47 -4.85
C GLU A 175 -7.35 -10.51 -3.68
N GLU A 176 -6.21 -10.60 -3.00
CA GLU A 176 -5.88 -9.71 -1.88
C GLU A 176 -5.68 -8.26 -2.33
N LEU A 177 -5.08 -8.03 -3.51
CA LEU A 177 -5.00 -6.69 -4.11
C LEU A 177 -6.38 -6.10 -4.42
N LEU A 178 -7.33 -6.91 -4.88
CA LEU A 178 -8.71 -6.46 -5.09
C LEU A 178 -9.42 -6.14 -3.77
N LYS A 179 -9.28 -7.00 -2.76
CA LYS A 179 -9.84 -6.76 -1.42
C LYS A 179 -9.29 -5.45 -0.85
N SER A 180 -8.00 -5.23 -0.99
CA SER A 180 -7.35 -3.98 -0.58
C SER A 180 -7.92 -2.76 -1.32
N PHE A 181 -8.09 -2.83 -2.64
CA PHE A 181 -8.71 -1.74 -3.41
C PHE A 181 -10.15 -1.45 -3.00
N GLN A 182 -10.94 -2.51 -2.79
CA GLN A 182 -12.33 -2.39 -2.35
C GLN A 182 -12.42 -1.79 -0.95
N HIS A 183 -11.57 -2.24 -0.03
CA HIS A 183 -11.46 -1.66 1.30
C HIS A 183 -11.17 -0.15 1.24
N GLN A 184 -10.23 0.29 0.39
CA GLN A 184 -9.99 1.73 0.19
C GLN A 184 -11.18 2.48 -0.39
N ASN A 185 -11.97 1.86 -1.27
CA ASN A 185 -13.23 2.46 -1.75
C ASN A 185 -14.26 2.61 -0.64
N ASP A 186 -14.32 1.65 0.28
CA ASP A 186 -15.23 1.69 1.41
C ASP A 186 -14.82 2.75 2.43
N LEU A 187 -13.53 2.88 2.72
CA LEU A 187 -12.99 3.95 3.57
C LEU A 187 -13.33 5.35 3.05
N ARG A 188 -13.32 5.56 1.72
CA ARG A 188 -13.69 6.85 1.10
C ARG A 188 -15.16 7.23 1.26
N LYS A 189 -16.03 6.29 1.66
CA LYS A 189 -17.46 6.57 1.93
C LYS A 189 -17.67 7.11 3.33
N LEU A 190 -16.68 6.94 4.22
CA LEU A 190 -16.76 7.44 5.60
C LEU A 190 -16.61 8.95 5.62
N SER A 191 -17.37 9.60 6.49
CA SER A 191 -17.22 11.04 6.78
C SER A 191 -16.52 11.24 8.11
N GLU A 192 -15.64 12.22 8.19
CA GLU A 192 -15.00 12.64 9.44
C GLU A 192 -16.04 13.23 10.40
N VAL A 193 -16.03 12.76 11.64
CA VAL A 193 -16.91 13.22 12.72
C VAL A 193 -16.16 14.18 13.64
N GLU A 194 -14.94 13.80 14.01
CA GLU A 194 -14.13 14.56 14.97
C GLU A 194 -12.64 14.33 14.71
N VAL A 195 -11.84 15.39 14.85
CA VAL A 195 -10.38 15.29 14.93
C VAL A 195 -10.00 15.32 16.40
N LEU A 196 -9.36 14.27 16.91
CA LEU A 196 -8.97 14.18 18.31
C LEU A 196 -7.75 15.06 18.58
N ASN A 197 -6.65 14.79 17.86
CA ASN A 197 -5.43 15.58 17.89
C ASN A 197 -4.70 15.46 16.55
N SER A 198 -3.81 16.42 16.29
CA SER A 198 -2.94 16.46 15.12
C SER A 198 -1.49 16.61 15.55
N TRP A 199 -0.58 15.98 14.81
CA TRP A 199 0.86 16.06 15.04
C TRP A 199 1.57 16.38 13.73
N TYR A 200 2.73 17.01 13.84
CA TYR A 200 3.62 17.15 12.70
C TYR A 200 4.11 15.78 12.25
N ARG A 201 4.26 15.59 10.93
CA ARG A 201 4.89 14.39 10.41
C ARG A 201 6.35 14.34 10.86
N GLN A 202 6.80 13.14 11.21
CA GLN A 202 8.16 12.89 11.66
C GLN A 202 8.57 11.51 11.17
N SER A 203 9.55 11.45 10.27
CA SER A 203 10.12 10.19 9.77
C SER A 203 11.27 9.69 10.60
N PHE A 204 11.86 10.57 11.41
CA PHE A 204 12.96 10.30 12.32
C PHE A 204 12.66 10.92 13.68
N LYS A 205 13.36 10.45 14.72
CA LYS A 205 13.12 10.85 16.10
C LYS A 205 13.40 12.34 16.38
N ASP A 206 14.29 12.95 15.61
CA ASP A 206 14.94 14.23 15.90
C ASP A 206 14.58 15.36 14.93
N ARG A 207 13.70 15.11 13.95
CA ARG A 207 13.28 16.12 12.96
C ARG A 207 11.80 16.06 12.67
N ILE A 208 11.26 17.26 12.46
CA ILE A 208 9.91 17.49 11.94
C ILE A 208 9.98 17.59 10.42
N ASP A 209 9.12 16.82 9.77
CA ASP A 209 8.91 16.88 8.32
C ASP A 209 7.83 17.92 8.00
N GLU A 210 7.73 18.29 6.72
CA GLU A 210 6.61 19.10 6.24
C GLU A 210 5.29 18.36 6.46
N GLY A 211 4.21 19.08 6.81
CA GLY A 211 2.85 18.54 6.88
C GLY A 211 2.49 17.86 8.20
N GLU A 212 1.23 17.43 8.28
CA GLU A 212 0.61 16.94 9.51
C GLU A 212 -0.10 15.59 9.27
N PHE A 213 -0.38 14.91 10.37
CA PHE A 213 -1.30 13.78 10.42
C PHE A 213 -2.15 13.88 11.69
N SER A 214 -3.30 13.20 11.71
CA SER A 214 -4.21 13.25 12.85
C SER A 214 -4.81 11.89 13.17
N ILE A 215 -5.29 11.76 14.41
CA ILE A 215 -6.21 10.69 14.78
C ILE A 215 -7.62 11.28 14.71
N VAL A 216 -8.48 10.63 13.94
CA VAL A 216 -9.84 11.09 13.68
C VAL A 216 -10.85 10.01 13.99
N LYS A 217 -12.03 10.43 14.43
CA LYS A 217 -13.22 9.59 14.55
C LYS A 217 -14.04 9.72 13.27
N MET A 218 -14.45 8.59 12.70
CA MET A 218 -15.22 8.56 11.46
C MET A 218 -16.68 8.16 11.72
N SER A 219 -17.52 8.24 10.68
CA SER A 219 -18.97 8.01 10.73
C SER A 219 -19.40 6.60 11.14
N ASP A 220 -18.48 5.64 11.14
CA ASP A 220 -18.69 4.28 11.62
C ASP A 220 -18.28 4.10 13.10
N ASP A 221 -18.05 5.21 13.81
CA ASP A 221 -17.71 5.27 15.24
C ASP A 221 -16.30 4.72 15.58
N ASN A 222 -15.49 4.35 14.58
CA ASN A 222 -14.11 3.89 14.75
C ASN A 222 -13.09 5.05 14.69
N LEU A 223 -11.88 4.79 15.19
CA LEU A 223 -10.73 5.69 15.08
C LEU A 223 -9.84 5.35 13.90
N TYR A 224 -9.26 6.38 13.30
CA TYR A 224 -8.41 6.27 12.12
C TYR A 224 -7.21 7.20 12.22
N LEU A 225 -6.07 6.75 11.70
CA LEU A 225 -4.94 7.61 11.36
C LEU A 225 -5.22 8.27 10.01
N LYS A 226 -5.29 9.60 9.97
CA LYS A 226 -5.48 10.39 8.75
C LYS A 226 -4.18 11.05 8.33
N LYS A 227 -3.68 10.69 7.14
CA LYS A 227 -2.47 11.30 6.53
C LYS A 227 -2.57 11.25 5.00
N TYR A 228 -1.99 12.24 4.32
CA TYR A 228 -1.92 12.28 2.86
C TYR A 228 -3.28 12.11 2.14
N GLY A 229 -4.35 12.65 2.72
CA GLY A 229 -5.71 12.49 2.20
C GLY A 229 -6.28 11.08 2.28
N ARG A 230 -5.67 10.20 3.08
CA ARG A 230 -6.10 8.82 3.35
C ARG A 230 -6.35 8.62 4.83
N ILE A 231 -7.12 7.58 5.13
CA ILE A 231 -7.38 7.11 6.49
C ILE A 231 -6.96 5.64 6.59
N GLN A 232 -6.45 5.24 7.76
CA GLN A 232 -6.13 3.85 8.10
C GLN A 232 -6.72 3.55 9.47
N ARG A 233 -7.47 2.45 9.60
CA ARG A 233 -8.16 2.12 10.83
C ARG A 233 -7.17 1.84 11.96
N LEU A 234 -7.51 2.30 13.17
CA LEU A 234 -6.77 2.03 14.39
C LEU A 234 -7.50 0.99 15.24
N GLU A 235 -6.83 -0.11 15.54
CA GLU A 235 -7.27 -1.15 16.47
C GLU A 235 -6.80 -0.81 17.89
N LEU A 236 -7.72 -0.78 18.86
CA LEU A 236 -7.37 -0.64 20.27
C LEU A 236 -6.79 -1.96 20.79
N LEU A 237 -5.52 -1.96 21.20
CA LEU A 237 -4.88 -3.13 21.80
C LEU A 237 -5.05 -3.17 23.31
N LYS A 238 -4.86 -2.02 23.97
CA LYS A 238 -4.76 -1.94 25.43
C LYS A 238 -5.17 -0.56 25.94
N THR A 239 -5.87 -0.53 27.07
CA THR A 239 -6.12 0.69 27.83
C THR A 239 -5.25 0.70 29.09
N LYS A 240 -4.47 1.76 29.29
CA LYS A 240 -3.68 2.03 30.50
C LYS A 240 -4.37 3.13 31.31
N SER A 241 -3.81 3.47 32.48
CA SER A 241 -4.39 4.49 33.37
C SER A 241 -4.37 5.92 32.83
N LYS A 242 -3.48 6.23 31.87
CA LYS A 242 -3.30 7.58 31.29
C LYS A 242 -3.09 7.59 29.78
N SER A 243 -3.16 6.43 29.14
CA SER A 243 -2.94 6.29 27.70
C SER A 243 -3.64 5.05 27.16
N LYS A 244 -3.73 4.96 25.83
CA LYS A 244 -4.23 3.80 25.10
C LYS A 244 -3.24 3.41 24.02
N GLU A 245 -3.07 2.11 23.83
CA GLU A 245 -2.24 1.57 22.76
C GLU A 245 -3.10 1.23 21.55
N TYR A 246 -2.76 1.82 20.41
CA TYR A 246 -3.43 1.61 19.13
C TYR A 246 -2.47 1.05 18.10
N ARG A 247 -3.01 0.28 17.17
CA ARG A 247 -2.26 -0.32 16.08
C ARG A 247 -2.96 -0.07 14.76
N ILE A 248 -2.22 0.19 13.69
CA ILE A 248 -2.84 0.29 12.38
C ILE A 248 -3.32 -1.10 11.95
N GLU A 249 -4.56 -1.20 11.46
CA GLU A 249 -5.12 -2.45 10.96
C GLU A 249 -4.18 -3.09 9.91
N ASN A 250 -3.90 -4.39 10.09
CA ASN A 250 -3.03 -5.19 9.23
C ASN A 250 -1.58 -4.69 9.15
N GLU A 251 -1.05 -3.94 10.14
CA GLU A 251 0.39 -3.69 10.15
C GLU A 251 1.19 -5.00 10.37
N PRO A 252 2.36 -5.16 9.74
CA PRO A 252 3.08 -6.44 9.80
C PRO A 252 4.14 -6.49 10.91
N PHE A 253 4.51 -5.35 11.51
CA PHE A 253 5.75 -5.26 12.30
C PHE A 253 5.57 -5.38 13.81
N GLY A 254 4.35 -5.33 14.35
CA GLY A 254 4.10 -5.31 15.80
C GLY A 254 4.29 -3.92 16.43
N TRP A 255 4.41 -2.88 15.61
CA TRP A 255 4.54 -1.51 16.09
C TRP A 255 3.18 -0.92 16.43
N LYS A 256 3.16 -0.01 17.39
CA LYS A 256 1.92 0.56 17.93
C LYS A 256 2.13 2.01 18.34
N TYR A 257 1.05 2.76 18.39
CA TYR A 257 1.00 4.09 18.96
C TYR A 257 0.61 4.00 20.45
N ASP A 258 1.34 4.67 21.32
CA ASP A 258 0.91 4.98 22.70
C ASP A 258 0.36 6.40 22.72
N TYR A 259 -0.95 6.53 22.92
CA TYR A 259 -1.69 7.80 22.83
C TYR A 259 -2.20 8.22 24.22
N GLY A 260 -1.64 9.31 24.75
CA GLY A 260 -1.93 9.84 26.08
C GLY A 260 -3.20 10.70 26.12
N GLU A 261 -3.84 10.76 27.28
CA GLU A 261 -5.02 11.60 27.54
C GLU A 261 -4.73 13.11 27.40
N ASP A 262 -3.46 13.51 27.45
CA ASP A 262 -2.97 14.88 27.27
C ASP A 262 -2.68 15.23 25.80
N GLY A 263 -2.94 14.31 24.86
CA GLY A 263 -2.62 14.47 23.44
C GLY A 263 -1.18 14.08 23.08
N SER A 264 -0.39 13.56 24.02
CA SER A 264 0.92 12.99 23.70
C SER A 264 0.78 11.74 22.82
N LEU A 265 1.72 11.56 21.88
CA LEU A 265 1.74 10.41 20.98
C LEU A 265 3.18 9.95 20.75
N SER A 266 3.42 8.66 20.94
CA SER A 266 4.68 8.01 20.58
C SER A 266 4.42 6.78 19.72
N LEU A 267 5.26 6.58 18.69
CA LEU A 267 5.38 5.29 18.00
C LEU A 267 6.35 4.42 18.78
N ILE A 268 5.94 3.22 19.14
CA ILE A 268 6.74 2.25 19.89
C ILE A 268 6.81 0.91 19.15
N ASP A 269 7.94 0.22 19.27
CA ASP A 269 8.14 -1.11 18.69
C ASP A 269 7.49 -2.21 19.54
N GLU A 270 7.60 -3.46 19.08
CA GLU A 270 7.02 -4.62 19.77
C GLU A 270 7.68 -4.94 21.12
N LYS A 271 8.83 -4.31 21.42
CA LYS A 271 9.56 -4.41 22.69
C LYS A 271 9.34 -3.18 23.57
N ASP A 272 8.34 -2.35 23.24
CA ASP A 272 8.01 -1.09 23.90
C ASP A 272 9.13 -0.03 23.86
N ASN A 273 10.08 -0.11 22.91
CA ASN A 273 11.05 0.97 22.69
C ASN A 273 10.43 2.11 21.89
N GLU A 274 10.69 3.35 22.29
CA GLU A 274 10.23 4.54 21.59
C GLU A 274 11.00 4.77 20.28
N LEU A 275 10.30 4.63 19.16
CA LEU A 275 10.80 4.92 17.81
C LEU A 275 10.70 6.41 17.48
N ILE A 276 9.53 7.02 17.72
CA ILE A 276 9.27 8.45 17.51
C ILE A 276 8.42 8.98 18.67
N LYS A 277 8.77 10.17 19.17
CA LYS A 277 7.88 10.99 19.98
C LYS A 277 7.37 12.15 19.12
N TYR A 278 6.06 12.19 18.87
CA TYR A 278 5.49 13.15 17.93
C TYR A 278 5.22 14.51 18.60
N THR A 279 5.43 15.56 17.81
CA THR A 279 5.20 16.94 18.22
C THR A 279 3.75 17.32 17.93
N LEU A 280 3.00 17.63 18.97
CA LEU A 280 1.60 18.05 18.88
C LEU A 280 1.51 19.40 18.14
N VAL A 281 0.59 19.50 17.18
CA VAL A 281 0.21 20.75 16.51
C VAL A 281 -0.68 21.54 17.47
N LYS A 282 -0.36 22.82 17.68
CA LYS A 282 -1.09 23.72 18.57
C LYS A 282 -2.09 24.58 17.80
#